data_AF-A0A7J4QNH2-F1
#
_entry.id   AF-A0A7J4QNH2-F1
#
_cell.length_a   1.000
_cell.length_b   1.000
_cell.length_c   1.000
_cell.angle_alpha   90.00
_cell.angle_beta   90.00
_cell.angle_gamma   90.00
#
_symmetry.space_group_name_H-M   'P 1'
#
loop_
_entity.id
_entity.type
_entity.pdbx_description
1 polymer ?
#
loop_
_entity_poly.entity_id
_entity_poly.type
_entity_poly.pdbx_seq_one_letter_code
_entity_poly.pdbx_strand_id
1 'polypeptide(L)' 'DDEDYDDEEDDIDVGDDAGVVVDGEEYYGKIISFDDEAGTVTIEDEETGEEITGDQDTMFLE' A
#
# COMPACT_ATOMS: atom_id res chain seq x y z
N ASP A 1 -1.50 32.87 -9.84
CA ASP A 1 -1.39 32.33 -8.49
C ASP A 1 -1.49 30.84 -8.69
N ASP A 2 -0.37 30.20 -8.45
CA ASP A 2 0.12 28.92 -8.95
C ASP A 2 -0.93 27.82 -9.11
N GLU A 3 -1.15 27.42 -10.37
CA GLU A 3 -1.71 26.11 -10.72
C GLU A 3 -0.54 25.10 -10.60
N ASP A 4 -0.18 24.77 -9.36
CA ASP A 4 0.85 23.78 -9.06
C ASP A 4 0.37 22.40 -9.54
N TYR A 5 1.29 21.68 -10.16
CA TYR A 5 1.02 20.52 -10.99
C TYR A 5 0.53 19.34 -10.15
N ASP A 6 -0.65 18.85 -10.51
CA ASP A 6 -1.28 17.57 -10.14
C ASP A 6 -0.47 16.40 -10.73
N ASP A 7 0.78 16.26 -10.30
CA ASP A 7 1.67 15.12 -10.59
C ASP A 7 1.43 14.06 -9.49
N GLU A 8 0.18 13.61 -9.34
CA GLU A 8 -0.24 12.54 -8.41
C GLU A 8 0.14 11.14 -8.95
N GLU A 9 1.31 11.03 -9.59
CA GLU A 9 1.85 9.79 -10.13
C GLU A 9 2.76 9.11 -9.09
N ASP A 10 2.19 8.19 -8.30
CA ASP A 10 2.87 7.06 -7.64
C ASP A 10 3.74 7.30 -6.38
N ASP A 11 3.58 8.38 -5.61
CA ASP A 11 4.14 8.43 -4.24
C ASP A 11 3.19 7.72 -3.27
N ILE A 12 3.39 6.41 -3.09
CA ILE A 12 2.62 5.59 -2.14
C ILE A 12 3.07 5.88 -0.71
N ASP A 13 2.17 6.35 0.15
CA ASP A 13 2.47 6.75 1.52
C ASP A 13 1.73 5.93 2.59
N VAL A 14 2.20 6.02 3.83
CA VAL A 14 1.51 5.41 4.97
C VAL A 14 0.18 6.13 5.19
N GLY A 15 -0.90 5.38 5.20
CA GLY A 15 -2.25 5.88 5.30
C GLY A 15 -3.00 5.91 3.97
N ASP A 16 -2.36 5.56 2.85
CA ASP A 16 -3.05 5.35 1.57
C ASP A 16 -3.71 3.98 1.52
N ASP A 17 -4.68 3.85 0.62
CA ASP A 17 -5.41 2.61 0.38
C ASP A 17 -4.71 1.84 -0.75
N ALA A 18 -4.33 0.60 -0.44
CA ALA A 18 -3.52 -0.23 -1.32
C ALA A 18 -3.83 -1.72 -1.18
N GLY A 19 -3.49 -2.46 -2.22
CA GLY A 19 -3.57 -3.91 -2.26
C GLY A 19 -2.19 -4.57 -2.30
N VAL A 20 -2.11 -5.79 -1.76
CA VAL A 20 -0.94 -6.68 -1.86
C VAL A 20 -1.35 -8.10 -2.23
N VAL A 21 -0.44 -8.83 -2.87
CA VAL A 21 -0.65 -10.25 -3.21
C VAL A 21 0.21 -11.13 -2.31
N VAL A 22 -0.42 -11.93 -1.46
CA VAL A 22 0.26 -12.86 -0.55
C VAL A 22 -0.22 -14.27 -0.84
N ASP A 23 0.69 -15.20 -1.11
CA ASP A 23 0.37 -16.61 -1.45
C ASP A 23 -0.62 -16.78 -2.63
N GLY A 24 -0.75 -15.77 -3.49
CA GLY A 24 -1.69 -15.75 -4.62
C GLY A 24 -3.11 -15.31 -4.26
N GLU A 25 -3.31 -14.83 -3.03
CA GLU A 25 -4.53 -14.17 -2.55
C GLU A 25 -4.30 -12.65 -2.52
N GLU A 26 -5.26 -11.89 -3.03
CA GLU A 26 -5.24 -10.43 -3.06
C GLU A 26 -5.89 -9.90 -1.77
N TYR A 27 -5.18 -9.02 -1.08
CA TYR A 27 -5.64 -8.37 0.14
C TYR A 27 -5.64 -6.87 -0.04
N TYR A 28 -6.63 -6.19 0.52
CA TYR A 28 -6.88 -4.77 0.34
C TYR A 28 -7.00 -4.10 1.70
N GLY A 29 -6.39 -2.94 1.84
CA GLY A 29 -6.40 -2.24 3.11
C GLY A 29 -5.63 -0.95 3.10
N LYS A 30 -5.50 -0.35 4.28
CA LYS A 30 -4.74 0.88 4.46
C LYS A 30 -3.29 0.55 4.78
N ILE A 31 -2.34 1.20 4.11
CA ILE A 31 -0.92 1.03 4.40
C ILE A 31 -0.62 1.54 5.80
N ILE A 32 0.01 0.70 6.62
CA ILE A 32 0.42 1.07 7.98
C ILE A 32 1.93 1.11 8.17
N SER A 33 2.70 0.41 7.33
CA SER A 33 4.17 0.40 7.41
C SER A 33 4.84 -0.08 6.12
N PHE A 34 6.02 0.48 5.84
CA PHE A 34 6.96 -0.03 4.84
C PHE A 34 8.20 -0.57 5.53
N ASP A 35 8.72 -1.68 5.01
CA ASP A 35 10.01 -2.24 5.41
C ASP A 35 10.93 -2.30 4.18
N ASP A 36 11.71 -1.24 3.97
CA ASP A 36 12.69 -1.13 2.89
C ASP A 36 13.83 -2.15 2.99
N GLU A 37 14.12 -2.68 4.18
CA GLU A 37 15.18 -3.68 4.36
C GLU A 37 14.70 -5.05 3.86
N ALA A 38 13.45 -5.40 4.15
CA ALA A 38 12.82 -6.63 3.68
C ALA A 38 12.22 -6.51 2.27
N GLY A 39 11.95 -5.28 1.79
CA GLY A 39 11.21 -5.04 0.55
C GLY A 39 9.72 -5.37 0.67
N THR A 40 9.16 -5.22 1.87
CA THR A 40 7.76 -5.60 2.17
C THR A 40 6.94 -4.40 2.63
N VAL A 41 5.62 -4.50 2.46
CA VAL A 41 4.65 -3.51 2.92
C VAL A 41 3.58 -4.20 3.75
N THR A 42 3.14 -3.53 4.83
CA THR A 42 2.07 -4.02 5.70
C THR A 42 0.84 -3.12 5.53
N ILE A 43 -0.29 -3.75 5.26
CA ILE A 43 -1.62 -3.12 5.21
C ILE A 43 -2.48 -3.59 6.39
N GLU A 44 -3.42 -2.76 6.83
CA GLU A 44 -4.52 -3.12 7.71
C GLU A 44 -5.76 -3.37 6.85
N ASP A 45 -6.23 -4.61 6.82
CA ASP A 45 -7.43 -5.01 6.08
C ASP A 45 -8.66 -4.31 6.65
N GLU A 46 -9.40 -3.57 5.82
CA GLU A 46 -10.51 -2.74 6.30
C GLU A 46 -11.73 -3.56 6.74
N GLU A 47 -11.88 -4.80 6.25
CA GLU A 47 -13.01 -5.67 6.59
C GLU A 47 -12.82 -6.37 7.94
N THR A 48 -11.59 -6.81 8.21
CA THR A 48 -11.24 -7.65 9.36
C THR A 48 -10.45 -6.90 10.43
N GLY A 49 -9.74 -5.84 10.07
CA GLY A 49 -8.76 -5.14 10.90
C GLY A 49 -7.48 -5.96 11.13
N GLU A 50 -7.20 -6.94 10.27
CA GLU A 50 -5.99 -7.77 10.37
C GLU A 50 -4.81 -7.11 9.63
N GLU A 51 -3.61 -7.24 10.20
CA GLU A 51 -2.38 -6.73 9.59
C GLU A 51 -1.80 -7.78 8.63
N ILE A 52 -1.69 -7.42 7.36
CA ILE A 52 -1.28 -8.31 6.28
C ILE A 52 -0.01 -7.76 5.65
N THR A 53 1.02 -8.59 5.57
CA THR A 53 2.32 -8.19 5.01
C THR A 53 2.55 -8.88 3.67
N GLY A 54 2.77 -8.07 2.63
CA GLY A 54 3.07 -8.53 1.28
C GLY A 54 4.35 -7.93 0.72
N ASP A 55 4.72 -8.39 -0.45
CA ASP A 55 5.91 -7.93 -1.17
C ASP A 55 5.60 -6.59 -1.86
N GLN A 56 6.49 -5.60 -1.73
CA GLN A 56 6.31 -4.29 -2.37
C GLN A 56 6.25 -4.40 -3.90
N ASP A 57 6.90 -5.39 -4.52
CA ASP A 57 6.86 -5.58 -5.97
C ASP A 57 5.46 -6.03 -6.45
N THR A 58 4.63 -6.54 -5.53
CA THR A 58 3.25 -6.96 -5.80
C THR A 58 2.20 -5.94 -5.38
N MET A 59 2.61 -4.82 -4.81
CA MET A 59 1.69 -3.82 -4.31
C MET A 59 1.07 -2.99 -5.44
N PHE A 60 -0.13 -2.48 -5.22
CA PHE A 60 -0.80 -1.55 -6.13
C PHE A 60 -1.73 -0.61 -5.37
N LEU A 61 -1.88 0.61 -5.89
CA LEU A 61 -2.82 1.60 -5.37
C LEU A 61 -4.26 1.31 -5.81
N GLU A 62 -5.24 1.63 -4.97
CA GLU A 62 -6.68 1.57 -5.28
C GLU A 62 -7.31 2.96 -5.50
#